data_AF-Q0AU18-F1
#
_entry.id   AF-Q0AU18-F1
#
_cell.length_a   1.000
_cell.length_b   1.000
_cell.length_c   1.000
_cell.angle_alpha   90.00
_cell.angle_beta   90.00
_cell.angle_gamma   90.00
#
_symmetry.space_group_name_H-M   'P 1'
#
loop_
_entity.id
_entity.type
_entity.pdbx_description
1 polymer ?
#
loop_
_entity_poly.entity_id
_entity_poly.type
_entity_poly.pdbx_seq_one_letter_code
_entity_poly.pdbx_strand_id
1 'polypeptide(L)'
;MPRTLKNIFIGSFTFLLLLILTGITTAAPQQEAIVTAFHDVSSSDANLVYINYMAQRGIISGFPDGSFHPGEGLTRAQAAV
;
A
#
# COMPACT_ATOMS: atom_id res chain seq x y z
N MET A 1 -33.29 -11.52 -49.77
CA MET A 1 -32.29 -11.70 -48.69
C MET A 1 -32.74 -10.91 -47.47
N PRO A 2 -32.98 -11.54 -46.31
CA PRO A 2 -33.59 -10.88 -45.15
C PRO A 2 -32.59 -9.97 -44.44
N ARG A 3 -32.94 -8.69 -44.30
CA ARG A 3 -32.13 -7.62 -43.70
C ARG A 3 -31.92 -7.75 -42.19
N THR A 4 -32.47 -8.78 -41.56
CA THR A 4 -32.49 -8.97 -40.11
C THR A 4 -31.19 -9.55 -39.54
N LEU A 5 -30.36 -10.22 -40.36
CA LEU A 5 -29.10 -10.83 -39.90
C LEU A 5 -27.96 -9.80 -39.73
N LYS A 6 -28.00 -8.70 -40.49
CA LYS A 6 -26.95 -7.66 -40.49
C LYS A 6 -27.03 -6.73 -39.27
N ASN A 7 -28.23 -6.52 -38.72
CA ASN A 7 -28.47 -5.64 -37.58
C ASN A 7 -28.08 -6.28 -36.23
N ILE A 8 -28.05 -7.62 -36.18
CA ILE A 8 -27.62 -8.39 -35.00
C ILE A 8 -26.09 -8.36 -34.87
N PHE A 9 -25.36 -8.41 -35.99
CA PHE A 9 -23.89 -8.30 -36.01
C PHE A 9 -23.37 -6.92 -35.63
N ILE A 10 -24.04 -5.86 -36.10
CA ILE A 10 -23.66 -4.47 -35.79
C ILE A 10 -23.99 -4.12 -34.33
N GLY A 11 -25.12 -4.58 -33.79
CA GLY A 11 -25.52 -4.37 -32.40
C GLY A 11 -24.59 -5.05 -31.38
N SER A 12 -24.10 -6.26 -31.67
CA SER A 12 -23.15 -6.98 -30.81
C SER A 12 -21.76 -6.34 -30.81
N PHE A 13 -21.33 -5.75 -31.93
CA PHE A 13 -20.03 -5.09 -32.05
C PHE A 13 -20.01 -3.73 -31.33
N THR A 14 -21.11 -2.98 -31.36
CA THR A 14 -21.27 -1.75 -30.57
C THR A 14 -21.43 -2.00 -29.08
N PHE A 15 -22.00 -3.15 -28.69
CA PHE A 15 -22.15 -3.54 -27.29
C PHE A 15 -20.81 -4.02 -26.68
N LEU A 16 -19.99 -4.71 -27.47
CA LEU A 16 -18.63 -5.07 -27.09
C LEU A 16 -17.72 -3.83 -26.93
N LEU A 17 -17.93 -2.79 -27.75
CA LEU A 17 -17.19 -1.52 -27.69
C LEU A 17 -17.61 -0.64 -26.49
N LEU A 18 -18.87 -0.75 -26.02
CA LEU A 18 -19.38 -0.01 -24.86
C LEU A 18 -18.88 -0.59 -23.52
N LEU A 19 -18.63 -1.91 -23.46
CA LEU A 19 -18.12 -2.58 -22.26
C LEU A 19 -16.66 -2.21 -21.94
N ILE A 20 -15.88 -1.82 -22.96
CA ILE A 20 -14.48 -1.38 -22.81
C ILE A 20 -14.39 0.08 -22.35
N LEU A 21 -15.47 0.88 -22.51
CA LEU A 21 -15.50 2.30 -22.14
C LEU A 21 -15.97 2.53 -20.69
N THR A 22 -16.72 1.59 -20.11
CA THR A 22 -16.99 1.55 -18.66
C THR A 22 -15.86 0.82 -17.94
N GLY A 23 -14.72 1.48 -17.80
CA GLY A 23 -13.51 0.89 -17.20
C GLY A 23 -13.76 0.20 -15.86
N ILE A 24 -13.89 -1.13 -15.88
CA ILE A 24 -13.55 -1.97 -14.74
C ILE A 24 -12.04 -2.04 -14.70
N THR A 25 -11.41 -0.96 -14.25
CA THR A 25 -10.04 -1.01 -13.77
C THR A 25 -10.06 -1.89 -12.53
N THR A 26 -9.81 -3.18 -12.70
CA THR A 26 -9.38 -4.00 -11.57
C THR A 26 -8.03 -3.46 -11.15
N ALA A 27 -8.04 -2.48 -10.25
CA ALA A 27 -6.86 -2.11 -9.50
C ALA A 27 -6.41 -3.40 -8.81
N ALA A 28 -5.35 -4.03 -9.32
CA ALA A 28 -4.65 -5.08 -8.59
C ALA A 28 -4.43 -4.56 -7.16
N PRO A 29 -4.54 -5.41 -6.13
CA PRO A 29 -4.22 -4.97 -4.78
C PRO A 29 -2.83 -4.35 -4.82
N GLN A 30 -2.78 -3.02 -4.73
CA GLN A 30 -1.55 -2.28 -4.58
C GLN A 30 -1.14 -2.63 -3.17
N GLN A 31 -0.25 -3.62 -3.05
CA GLN A 31 0.37 -3.97 -1.79
C GLN A 31 1.11 -2.72 -1.34
N GLU A 32 0.47 -1.93 -0.48
CA GLU A 32 1.10 -0.75 0.11
C GLU A 32 2.38 -1.24 0.78
N ALA A 33 3.52 -0.78 0.25
CA ALA A 33 4.80 -1.09 0.84
C ALA A 33 4.76 -0.53 2.28
N ILE A 34 4.88 -1.41 3.27
CA ILE A 34 4.95 -1.00 4.66
C ILE A 34 6.26 -0.21 4.80
N VAL A 35 6.15 1.11 4.90
CA VAL A 35 7.30 2.00 5.08
C VAL A 35 7.81 1.82 6.49
N THR A 36 9.05 1.38 6.67
CA THR A 36 9.70 1.31 7.98
C THR A 36 10.35 2.65 8.29
N ALA A 37 10.15 3.17 9.50
CA ALA A 37 10.79 4.40 9.94
C ALA A 37 12.30 4.23 10.18
N PHE A 38 12.74 3.01 10.50
CA PHE A 38 14.11 2.65 10.81
C PHE A 38 14.55 1.45 9.97
N HIS A 39 15.84 1.38 9.64
CA HIS A 39 16.39 0.39 8.70
C HIS A 39 16.63 -0.98 9.34
N ASP A 40 16.75 -1.03 10.67
CA ASP A 40 16.97 -2.23 11.48
C ASP A 40 15.65 -2.83 12.03
N VAL A 41 14.50 -2.28 11.64
CA VAL A 41 13.17 -2.81 11.98
C VAL A 41 12.59 -3.51 10.75
N SER A 42 12.43 -4.83 10.84
CA SER A 42 11.84 -5.64 9.76
C SER A 42 10.37 -5.30 9.54
N SER A 43 9.90 -5.39 8.28
CA SER A 43 8.47 -5.30 7.94
C SER A 43 7.61 -6.37 8.62
N SER A 44 8.24 -7.46 9.08
CA SER A 44 7.60 -8.56 9.81
C SER A 44 7.62 -8.41 11.33
N ASP A 45 8.20 -7.32 11.86
CA ASP A 45 8.25 -7.08 13.30
C ASP A 45 6.83 -6.83 13.84
N ALA A 46 6.45 -7.55 14.88
CA ALA A 46 5.14 -7.42 15.51
C ALA A 46 4.89 -6.01 16.09
N ASN A 47 5.96 -5.28 16.39
CA ASN A 47 5.91 -3.93 16.95
C ASN A 47 6.04 -2.82 15.90
N LEU A 48 6.23 -3.15 14.61
CA LEU A 48 6.45 -2.17 13.55
C LEU A 48 5.41 -1.04 13.58
N VAL A 49 4.13 -1.41 13.71
CA VAL A 49 3.03 -0.45 13.66
C VAL A 49 3.16 0.60 14.77
N TYR A 50 3.53 0.17 15.98
CA TYR A 50 3.72 1.06 17.12
C TYR A 50 4.97 1.92 16.98
N ILE A 51 6.08 1.32 16.52
CA ILE A 51 7.35 2.02 16.28
C ILE A 51 7.12 3.14 15.26
N ASN A 52 6.53 2.83 14.11
CA ASN A 52 6.22 3.81 13.08
C ASN A 52 5.27 4.90 13.57
N TYR A 53 4.23 4.53 14.31
CA TYR A 53 3.29 5.49 14.87
C TYR A 53 3.99 6.49 15.80
N MET A 54 4.84 6.00 16.71
CA MET A 54 5.59 6.85 17.63
C MET A 54 6.60 7.74 16.89
N ALA A 55 7.27 7.21 15.87
CA ALA A 55 8.21 7.97 15.04
C ALA A 55 7.51 9.08 14.26
N GLN A 56 6.36 8.78 13.63
CA GLN A 56 5.56 9.78 12.92
C GLN A 56 5.04 10.89 13.83
N ARG A 57 4.79 10.58 15.10
CA ARG A 57 4.40 11.57 16.11
C ARG A 57 5.58 12.31 16.74
N GLY A 58 6.81 12.00 16.34
CA GLY A 58 8.03 12.59 16.90
C GLY A 58 8.29 12.22 18.36
N ILE A 59 7.68 11.13 18.85
CA ILE A 59 7.90 10.63 20.22
C ILE A 59 9.22 9.87 20.30
N ILE A 60 9.59 9.18 19.23
CA ILE A 60 10.90 8.52 19.08
C ILE A 60 11.57 9.02 17.81
N SER A 61 12.88 9.24 17.89
CA SER A 61 13.68 9.75 16.77
C SER A 61 14.67 8.71 16.23
N GLY A 62 14.88 7.62 16.96
CA GLY A 62 15.96 6.66 16.70
C GLY A 62 17.33 7.24 17.02
N PHE A 63 18.35 6.56 16.50
CA PHE A 63 19.75 6.95 16.65
C PHE A 63 20.26 7.75 15.45
N PRO A 64 21.40 8.46 15.58
CA PRO A 64 21.95 9.29 14.51
C PRO A 64 22.30 8.54 13.22
N ASP A 65 22.48 7.23 13.29
CA ASP A 65 22.70 6.33 12.15
C ASP A 65 21.39 5.89 11.46
N GLY A 66 20.23 6.32 11.98
CA GLY A 66 18.91 6.01 11.45
C GLY A 66 18.32 4.67 11.91
N SER A 67 18.86 4.09 12.98
CA SER A 67 18.39 2.82 13.57
C SER A 67 17.46 3.03 14.78
N PHE A 68 16.81 1.96 15.23
CA PHE A 68 15.95 1.91 16.42
C PHE A 68 16.55 1.08 17.58
N HIS A 69 17.37 0.09 17.28
CA HIS A 69 17.95 -0.91 18.19
C HIS A 69 16.90 -1.70 19.01
N PRO A 70 15.97 -2.44 18.37
CA PRO A 70 14.85 -3.10 19.06
C PRO A 70 15.25 -4.14 20.11
N GLY A 71 16.47 -4.68 20.04
CA GLY A 71 17.01 -5.65 20.98
C GLY A 71 17.81 -5.06 22.14
N GLU A 72 18.09 -3.75 22.10
CA GLU A 72 18.86 -3.07 23.14
C GLU A 72 17.94 -2.51 24.23
N GLY A 73 18.41 -2.54 25.47
CA GLY A 73 17.67 -1.98 26.59
C GLY A 73 17.62 -0.45 26.52
N LEU A 74 16.45 0.12 26.81
CA LEU A 74 16.28 1.57 26.91
C LEU A 74 16.89 2.10 28.21
N THR A 75 17.78 3.09 28.12
CA THR A 75 18.30 3.78 29.30
C THR A 75 17.26 4.72 29.90
N ARG A 76 17.36 4.98 31.20
CA ARG A 76 16.48 5.95 31.87
C ARG A 76 16.62 7.38 31.31
N ALA A 77 17.80 7.73 30.82
CA ALA A 77 18.04 9.02 30.19
C ALA A 77 17.27 9.14 28.87
N GLN A 78 17.34 8.11 28.00
CA GLN A 78 16.58 8.08 26.74
C GLN A 78 15.07 8.08 26.96
N ALA A 79 14.58 7.43 28.02
CA ALA A 79 13.15 7.37 28.34
C ALA A 79 12.54 8.70 28.85
N ALA A 80 13.36 9.68 29.24
CA ALA A 80 12.92 10.90 29.93
C ALA A 80 13.01 12.16 29.06
N VAL A 81 13.43 12.03 27.80
CA VAL A 81 13.48 13.12 26.80
C VAL A 81 12.17 13.17 26.04
#